data_AF-A0A1M3F9R3-F1
#
_entry.id   AF-A0A1M3F9R3-F1
#
_cell.length_a   1.000
_cell.length_b   1.000
_cell.length_c   1.000
_cell.angle_alpha   90.00
_cell.angle_beta   90.00
_cell.angle_gamma   90.00
#
_symmetry.space_group_name_H-M   'P 1'
#
loop_
_entity.id
_entity.type
_entity.pdbx_description
1 polymer ?
#
loop_
_entity_poly.entity_id
_entity_poly.type
_entity_poly.pdbx_seq_one_letter_code
_entity_poly.pdbx_strand_id
1 'polypeptide(L)'
;MPDDGAVPDEETLARIATPTLVRRAPKYGAFIGYGALLGFVLGVVLAIALDRGDLVAAGEGGGVLPFLGGSNGARLVTGFGLAGVGAVVGALLALWADARSRRRAH
;
A
#
# COMPACT_ATOMS: atom_id res chain seq x y z
N MET A 1 -15.17 27.10 -45.44
CA MET A 1 -15.54 26.29 -44.26
C MET A 1 -14.24 25.75 -43.71
N PRO A 2 -13.82 26.08 -42.47
CA PRO A 2 -12.65 25.42 -41.88
C PRO A 2 -12.96 23.94 -41.69
N ASP A 3 -11.98 23.09 -42.02
CA ASP A 3 -12.07 21.63 -41.97
C ASP A 3 -12.18 21.18 -40.51
N ASP A 4 -13.38 20.72 -40.13
CA ASP A 4 -13.70 20.26 -38.78
C ASP A 4 -13.04 18.90 -38.52
N GLY A 5 -11.80 18.93 -38.02
CA GLY A 5 -11.27 17.88 -37.15
C GLY A 5 -11.19 16.46 -37.74
N ALA A 6 -10.93 16.31 -39.03
CA ALA A 6 -10.61 15.01 -39.60
C ALA A 6 -9.33 14.47 -38.93
N VAL A 7 -9.48 13.42 -38.11
CA VAL A 7 -8.33 12.67 -37.57
C VAL A 7 -7.48 12.22 -38.77
N PRO A 8 -6.19 12.59 -38.86
CA PRO A 8 -5.34 12.26 -40.00
C PRO A 8 -5.29 10.76 -40.25
N ASP A 9 -5.10 10.36 -41.51
CA ASP A 9 -4.95 8.95 -41.90
C ASP A 9 -3.77 8.28 -41.18
N GLU A 10 -3.82 6.94 -41.07
CA GLU A 10 -2.83 6.17 -40.31
C GLU A 10 -1.41 6.37 -40.82
N GLU A 11 -1.25 6.61 -42.12
CA GLU A 11 0.04 6.83 -42.77
C GLU A 11 0.63 8.23 -42.44
N THR A 12 -0.22 9.25 -42.32
CA THR A 12 0.17 10.58 -41.84
C THR A 12 0.47 10.54 -40.34
N LEU A 13 -0.31 9.81 -39.56
CA LEU A 13 -0.03 9.61 -38.13
C LEU A 13 1.31 8.91 -37.91
N ALA A 14 1.63 7.83 -38.63
CA ALA A 14 2.92 7.15 -38.51
C ALA A 14 4.11 8.05 -38.86
N ARG A 15 3.92 9.00 -39.77
CA ARG A 15 4.95 9.93 -40.23
C ARG A 15 5.24 11.07 -39.25
N ILE A 16 4.19 11.56 -38.57
CA ILE A 16 4.29 12.71 -37.66
C ILE A 16 4.38 12.24 -36.19
N ALA A 17 3.98 11.00 -35.89
CA ALA A 17 4.00 10.45 -34.55
C ALA A 17 5.44 10.35 -34.03
N THR A 18 5.82 11.32 -33.22
CA THR A 18 6.98 11.23 -32.36
C THR A 18 6.67 10.18 -31.29
N PRO A 19 7.43 9.07 -31.17
CA PRO A 19 7.16 8.04 -30.19
C PRO A 19 7.21 8.64 -28.79
N THR A 20 6.03 8.85 -28.21
CA THR A 20 5.88 9.45 -26.90
C THR A 20 5.72 8.32 -25.89
N LEU A 21 6.72 8.15 -25.02
CA LEU A 21 6.62 7.21 -23.91
C LEU A 21 5.62 7.74 -22.89
N VAL A 22 4.39 7.21 -22.92
CA VAL A 22 3.39 7.51 -21.89
C VAL A 22 3.83 6.84 -20.59
N ARG A 23 4.41 7.63 -19.68
CA ARG A 23 4.83 7.14 -18.36
C ARG A 23 3.59 6.83 -17.53
N ARG A 24 3.25 5.56 -17.36
CA ARG A 24 2.22 5.13 -16.39
C ARG A 24 2.71 5.49 -14.99
N ALA A 25 1.95 6.31 -14.27
CA ALA A 25 2.24 6.60 -12.87
C ALA A 25 2.22 5.29 -12.07
N PRO A 26 3.28 4.98 -11.30
CA PRO A 26 3.27 3.84 -10.40
C PRO A 26 2.14 3.99 -9.38
N LYS A 27 1.40 2.90 -9.13
CA LYS A 27 0.31 2.90 -8.14
C LYS A 27 0.87 2.81 -6.72
N TYR A 28 1.59 3.85 -6.27
CA TYR A 28 2.22 3.88 -4.94
C TYR A 28 1.21 3.60 -3.80
N GLY A 29 -0.02 4.12 -3.93
CA GLY A 29 -1.08 3.89 -2.95
C GLY A 29 -1.45 2.42 -2.77
N ALA A 30 -1.36 1.59 -3.83
CA ALA A 30 -1.64 0.16 -3.72
C ALA A 30 -0.57 -0.55 -2.87
N PHE A 31 0.71 -0.23 -3.07
CA PHE A 31 1.80 -0.81 -2.29
C PHE A 31 1.74 -0.44 -0.80
N ILE A 32 1.39 0.82 -0.51
CA ILE A 32 1.20 1.28 0.87
C ILE A 32 0.02 0.56 1.50
N GLY A 33 -1.11 0.47 0.79
CA GLY A 33 -2.31 -0.23 1.26
C GLY A 33 -2.07 -1.71 1.53
N TYR A 34 -1.42 -2.43 0.61
CA TYR A 34 -1.09 -3.85 0.81
C TYR A 34 -0.08 -4.06 1.93
N GLY A 35 0.93 -3.18 2.04
CA GLY A 35 1.89 -3.24 3.14
C GLY A 35 1.23 -3.04 4.50
N ALA A 36 0.35 -2.04 4.62
CA ALA A 36 -0.40 -1.77 5.85
C ALA A 36 -1.33 -2.94 6.22
N LEU A 37 -2.05 -3.47 5.23
CA LEU A 37 -2.95 -4.61 5.42
C LEU A 37 -2.18 -5.86 5.87
N LEU A 38 -1.06 -6.17 5.22
CA LEU A 38 -0.22 -7.32 5.58
C LEU A 38 0.37 -7.16 6.99
N GLY A 39 0.86 -5.97 7.32
CA GLY A 39 1.37 -5.64 8.66
C GLY A 39 0.30 -5.81 9.74
N PHE A 40 -0.92 -5.36 9.48
CA PHE A 40 -2.06 -5.54 10.38
C PHE A 40 -2.36 -7.03 10.63
N VAL A 41 -2.50 -7.81 9.55
CA VAL A 41 -2.82 -9.24 9.62
C VAL A 41 -1.72 -9.98 10.38
N LEU A 42 -0.45 -9.73 10.07
CA LEU A 42 0.67 -10.33 10.79
C LEU A 42 0.70 -9.94 12.26
N GLY A 43 0.40 -8.69 12.59
CA GLY A 43 0.37 -8.25 13.99
C GLY A 43 -0.73 -8.88 14.81
N VAL A 44 -1.92 -9.04 14.24
CA VAL A 44 -3.01 -9.77 14.90
C VAL A 44 -2.66 -11.25 15.07
N VAL A 45 -2.11 -11.90 14.03
CA VAL A 45 -1.71 -13.32 14.10
C VAL A 45 -0.60 -13.53 15.14
N LEU A 46 0.41 -12.67 15.16
CA LEU A 46 1.49 -12.74 16.15
C LEU A 46 0.98 -12.49 17.56
N ALA A 47 0.07 -11.53 17.76
CA ALA A 47 -0.51 -11.26 19.07
C ALA A 47 -1.37 -12.43 19.59
N ILE A 48 -2.01 -13.20 18.71
CA ILE A 48 -2.71 -14.43 19.07
C ILE A 48 -1.72 -15.57 19.36
N ALA A 49 -0.70 -15.74 18.52
CA ALA A 49 0.25 -16.85 18.60
C ALA A 49 1.25 -16.71 19.77
N LEU A 50 1.61 -15.49 20.13
CA LEU A 50 2.57 -15.17 21.18
C LEU A 50 1.90 -14.86 22.53
N ASP A 51 0.60 -15.13 22.66
CA ASP A 51 -0.17 -14.92 23.89
C ASP A 51 0.32 -15.86 25.01
N ARG A 52 1.48 -15.52 25.60
CA ARG A 52 2.07 -16.15 26.78
C ARG A 52 1.68 -15.39 28.04
N GLY A 53 0.44 -14.93 28.20
CA GLY A 53 -0.08 -14.40 29.47
C GLY A 53 0.55 -13.13 30.07
N ASP A 54 1.79 -12.74 29.72
CA ASP A 54 2.55 -11.67 30.38
C ASP A 54 2.38 -10.30 29.70
N LEU A 55 1.98 -10.26 28.43
CA LEU A 55 1.60 -9.00 27.76
C LEU A 55 0.21 -8.49 28.20
N VAL A 56 -0.55 -9.32 28.92
CA VAL A 56 -1.93 -9.10 29.35
C VAL A 56 -2.02 -8.20 30.60
N ALA A 57 -0.89 -7.96 31.29
CA ALA A 57 -0.84 -7.09 32.48
C ALA A 57 -1.14 -5.60 32.20
N ALA A 58 -1.22 -5.17 30.93
CA ALA A 58 -1.49 -3.77 30.57
C ALA A 58 -2.99 -3.37 30.58
N GLY A 59 -3.91 -4.27 30.94
CA GLY A 59 -5.35 -4.08 30.70
C GLY A 59 -6.29 -4.57 31.79
N GLU A 60 -6.01 -4.30 33.07
CA GLU A 60 -7.03 -4.45 34.14
C GLU A 60 -8.11 -3.33 34.09
N GLY A 61 -7.93 -2.29 33.26
CA GLY A 61 -8.87 -1.19 33.09
C GLY A 61 -9.74 -1.32 31.83
N GLY A 62 -11.06 -1.45 32.01
CA GLY A 62 -12.05 -1.68 30.96
C GLY A 62 -12.05 -0.67 29.82
N GLY A 63 -11.99 -1.18 28.60
CA GLY A 63 -12.27 -0.42 27.38
C GLY A 63 -13.76 -0.07 27.28
N VAL A 64 -14.06 1.12 26.76
CA VAL A 64 -15.44 1.63 26.56
C VAL A 64 -16.30 0.77 25.61
N LEU A 65 -15.67 -0.12 24.84
CA LEU A 65 -16.33 -1.03 23.92
C LEU A 65 -15.99 -2.50 24.25
N PRO A 66 -16.96 -3.44 24.18
CA PRO A 66 -16.77 -4.83 24.59
C PRO A 66 -15.64 -5.56 23.86
N PHE A 67 -15.33 -5.14 22.63
CA PHE A 67 -14.27 -5.73 21.80
C PHE A 67 -12.90 -5.05 21.94
N LEU A 68 -12.81 -3.93 22.68
CA LEU A 68 -11.54 -3.26 23.02
C LEU A 68 -11.09 -3.53 24.46
N GLY A 69 -11.90 -4.21 25.27
CA GLY A 69 -11.52 -4.58 26.64
C GLY A 69 -10.47 -5.69 26.69
N GLY A 70 -9.59 -5.63 27.70
CA GLY A 70 -8.65 -6.69 28.04
C GLY A 70 -7.69 -7.08 26.91
N SER A 71 -7.52 -8.39 26.70
CA SER A 71 -6.57 -8.96 25.73
C SER A 71 -6.92 -8.65 24.28
N ASN A 72 -8.20 -8.42 23.95
CA ASN A 72 -8.63 -8.06 22.60
C ASN A 72 -8.17 -6.65 22.20
N GLY A 73 -8.20 -5.70 23.15
CA GLY A 73 -7.67 -4.35 22.93
C GLY A 73 -6.17 -4.35 22.64
N ALA A 74 -5.40 -5.10 23.43
CA ALA A 74 -3.96 -5.25 23.23
C ALA A 74 -3.62 -5.82 21.84
N ARG A 75 -4.34 -6.87 21.41
CA ARG A 75 -4.18 -7.47 20.08
C ARG A 75 -4.45 -6.47 18.94
N LEU A 76 -5.49 -5.65 19.07
CA LEU A 76 -5.80 -4.61 18.07
C LEU A 76 -4.72 -3.53 18.03
N VAL A 77 -4.23 -3.05 19.18
CA VAL A 77 -3.14 -2.06 19.24
C VAL A 77 -1.87 -2.61 18.61
N THR A 78 -1.49 -3.85 18.91
CA THR A 78 -0.35 -4.51 18.26
C THR A 78 -0.56 -4.66 16.75
N GLY A 79 -1.77 -5.04 16.33
CA GLY A 79 -2.16 -5.10 14.93
C GLY A 79 -1.99 -3.76 14.22
N PHE A 80 -2.52 -2.66 14.77
CA PHE A 80 -2.39 -1.32 14.20
C PHE A 80 -0.94 -0.80 14.21
N GLY A 81 -0.16 -1.11 15.26
CA GLY A 81 1.26 -0.78 15.31
C GLY A 81 2.03 -1.44 14.16
N LEU A 82 1.83 -2.74 13.96
CA LEU A 82 2.45 -3.48 12.85
C LEU A 82 1.87 -3.11 11.49
N ALA A 83 0.62 -2.65 11.40
CA ALA A 83 0.07 -2.06 10.19
C ALA A 83 0.85 -0.81 9.78
N GLY A 84 1.20 0.07 10.72
CA GLY A 84 2.04 1.24 10.44
C GLY A 84 3.41 0.85 9.90
N VAL A 85 4.07 -0.12 10.54
CA VAL A 85 5.37 -0.65 10.06
C VAL A 85 5.24 -1.26 8.67
N GLY A 86 4.20 -2.06 8.44
CA GLY A 86 3.91 -2.66 7.14
C GLY A 86 3.66 -1.60 6.05
N ALA A 87 3.00 -0.50 6.37
CA ALA A 87 2.76 0.60 5.44
C ALA A 87 4.08 1.26 4.99
N VAL A 88 5.00 1.48 5.93
CA VAL A 88 6.34 2.03 5.64
C VAL A 88 7.13 1.07 4.76
N VAL A 89 7.15 -0.23 5.08
CA VAL A 89 7.81 -1.24 4.25
C VAL A 89 7.21 -1.29 2.84
N GLY A 90 5.88 -1.25 2.73
CA GLY A 90 5.17 -1.16 1.45
C GLY A 90 5.54 0.07 0.64
N ALA A 91 5.64 1.24 1.29
CA ALA A 91 6.08 2.48 0.65
C ALA A 91 7.52 2.37 0.11
N LEU A 92 8.44 1.82 0.89
CA LEU A 92 9.83 1.61 0.48
C LEU A 92 9.93 0.66 -0.73
N LEU A 93 9.14 -0.42 -0.76
CA LEU A 93 9.07 -1.33 -1.90
C LEU A 93 8.53 -0.63 -3.15
N ALA A 94 7.55 0.26 -3.00
CA ALA A 94 7.01 1.05 -4.11
C ALA A 94 8.07 1.98 -4.72
N LEU A 95 8.85 2.67 -3.86
CA LEU A 95 9.96 3.51 -4.28
C LEU A 95 11.05 2.70 -4.99
N TRP A 96 11.38 1.52 -4.46
CA TRP A 96 12.35 0.63 -5.09
C TRP A 96 11.88 0.12 -6.45
N ALA A 97 10.60 -0.23 -6.59
CA ALA A 97 10.02 -0.66 -7.85
C ALA A 97 10.04 0.46 -8.92
N ASP A 98 9.70 1.71 -8.55
CA ASP A 98 9.82 2.85 -9.47
C ASP A 98 11.29 3.11 -9.85
N ALA A 99 12.21 3.06 -8.89
CA ALA A 99 13.64 3.22 -9.15
C ALA A 99 14.20 2.13 -10.07
N ARG A 100 13.80 0.86 -9.90
CA ARG A 100 14.21 -0.25 -10.78
C ARG A 100 13.62 -0.12 -12.18
N SER A 101 12.38 0.35 -12.31
CA SER A 101 11.75 0.61 -13.60
C SER A 101 12.52 1.67 -14.39
N ARG A 102 12.90 2.79 -13.75
CA ARG A 102 13.70 3.86 -14.39
C ARG A 102 15.06 3.37 -14.88
N ARG A 103 15.72 2.47 -14.14
CA ARG A 103 17.03 1.91 -14.52
C ARG A 103 16.99 0.95 -15.71
N ARG A 104 15.83 0.33 -15.99
CA ARG A 104 15.66 -0.59 -17.14
C ARG A 104 15.24 0.13 -18.42
N ALA A 105 14.87 1.40 -18.33
CA ALA A 105 14.49 2.24 -19.46
C ALA A 105 15.67 3.03 -20.06
N HIS A 106 16.85 2.93 -19.44
CA HIS A 106 18.14 3.37 -19.97
C HIS A 106 18.92 2.15 -20.47
#